data_AF-A0A1G1PTM8-F1
#
_entry.id   AF-A0A1G1PTM8-F1
#
_cell.length_a   1.000
_cell.length_b   1.000
_cell.length_c   1.000
_cell.angle_alpha   90.00
_cell.angle_beta   90.00
_cell.angle_gamma   90.00
#
_symmetry.space_group_name_H-M   'P 1'
#
loop_
_entity.id
_entity.type
_entity.pdbx_description
1 polymer ?
#
loop_
_entity_poly.entity_id
_entity_poly.type
_entity_poly.pdbx_seq_one_letter_code
_entity_poly.pdbx_strand_id
1 'polypeptide(L)'
;MENVINCALDAGEIILASKKKKIPDYYRDVFIQLGLLPEFKSLDTAKFTVWVKLRNILAHEYLDLKWARINAFAKDSHPYFLKFLESAKKFLAST
;
A
#
# COMPACT_ATOMS: atom_id res chain seq x y z
N MET A 1 6.78 5.57 -8.93
CA MET A 1 5.73 5.62 -7.88
C MET A 1 4.64 4.62 -8.16
N GLU A 2 3.92 4.77 -9.29
CA GLU A 2 2.77 3.92 -9.65
C GLU A 2 3.05 2.42 -9.56
N ASN A 3 4.10 1.95 -10.24
CA ASN A 3 4.46 0.52 -10.23
C ASN A 3 4.68 -0.02 -8.81
N VAL A 4 5.35 0.74 -7.95
CA VAL A 4 5.64 0.32 -6.56
C VAL A 4 4.34 0.18 -5.76
N ILE A 5 3.37 1.07 -5.96
CA ILE A 5 2.06 0.99 -5.30
C ILE A 5 1.24 -0.16 -5.86
N ASN A 6 1.24 -0.37 -7.18
CA ASN A 6 0.52 -1.46 -7.80
C ASN A 6 1.07 -2.82 -7.32
N CYS A 7 2.38 -3.02 -7.34
CA CYS A 7 2.98 -4.25 -6.81
C CYS A 7 2.64 -4.49 -5.33
N ALA A 8 2.60 -3.43 -4.50
CA ALA A 8 2.22 -3.58 -3.10
C ALA A 8 0.73 -3.88 -2.90
N LEU A 9 -0.15 -3.33 -3.76
CA LEU A 9 -1.57 -3.67 -3.79
C LEU A 9 -1.76 -5.14 -4.19
N ASP A 10 -1.15 -5.57 -5.28
CA ASP A 10 -1.26 -6.95 -5.79
C ASP A 10 -0.78 -7.95 -4.72
N ALA A 11 0.37 -7.68 -4.10
CA ALA A 11 0.86 -8.50 -2.99
C ALA A 11 -0.13 -8.51 -1.81
N GLY A 12 -0.73 -7.36 -1.49
CA GLY A 12 -1.74 -7.25 -0.45
C GLY A 12 -3.00 -8.06 -0.73
N GLU A 13 -3.51 -8.01 -1.96
CA GLU A 13 -4.68 -8.76 -2.41
C GLU A 13 -4.42 -10.27 -2.35
N ILE A 14 -3.24 -10.73 -2.80
CA ILE A 14 -2.81 -12.12 -2.69
C ILE A 14 -2.77 -12.57 -1.22
N ILE A 15 -2.20 -11.75 -0.34
CA ILE A 15 -2.14 -12.03 1.11
C ILE A 15 -3.55 -12.15 1.70
N LEU A 16 -4.44 -11.22 1.40
CA LEU A 16 -5.84 -11.27 1.87
C LEU A 16 -6.57 -12.51 1.34
N ALA A 17 -6.43 -12.80 0.05
CA ALA A 17 -7.03 -13.97 -0.60
C ALA A 17 -6.55 -15.27 0.04
N SER A 18 -5.24 -15.39 0.33
CA SER A 18 -4.67 -16.59 0.97
C SER A 18 -5.20 -16.81 2.40
N LYS A 19 -5.60 -15.75 3.11
CA LYS A 19 -6.29 -15.82 4.42
C LYS A 19 -7.81 -15.94 4.29
N LYS A 20 -8.35 -16.20 3.08
CA LYS A 20 -9.78 -16.28 2.77
C LYS A 20 -10.56 -15.04 3.20
N LYS A 21 -9.90 -13.86 3.21
CA LYS A 21 -10.55 -12.58 3.47
C LYS A 21 -11.18 -12.05 2.18
N LYS A 22 -12.29 -11.32 2.28
CA LYS A 22 -12.89 -10.61 1.14
C LYS A 22 -11.88 -9.60 0.60
N ILE A 23 -11.60 -9.65 -0.70
CA ILE A 23 -10.83 -8.60 -1.39
C ILE A 23 -11.72 -7.35 -1.45
N PRO A 24 -11.25 -6.18 -0.96
CA PRO A 24 -12.05 -4.97 -0.96
C PRO A 24 -12.39 -4.47 -2.37
N ASP A 25 -13.54 -3.81 -2.48
CA ASP A 25 -14.01 -3.22 -3.73
C ASP A 25 -13.19 -1.96 -4.11
N TYR A 26 -12.46 -1.37 -3.16
CA TYR A 26 -11.60 -0.21 -3.37
C TYR A 26 -10.14 -0.48 -2.96
N TYR A 27 -9.18 -0.13 -3.83
CA TYR A 27 -7.74 -0.32 -3.57
C TYR A 27 -7.23 0.28 -2.26
N ARG A 28 -7.80 1.43 -1.85
CA ARG A 28 -7.42 2.07 -0.58
C ARG A 28 -7.69 1.20 0.64
N ASP A 29 -8.67 0.31 0.55
CA ASP A 29 -9.11 -0.52 1.66
C ASP A 29 -8.26 -1.79 1.78
N VAL A 30 -7.46 -2.14 0.76
CA VAL A 30 -6.51 -3.27 0.81
C VAL A 30 -5.55 -3.10 1.99
N PHE A 31 -4.89 -1.95 2.10
CA PHE A 31 -3.96 -1.69 3.21
C PHE A 31 -4.65 -1.60 4.57
N ILE A 32 -5.89 -1.11 4.62
CA ILE A 32 -6.69 -1.09 5.84
C ILE A 32 -6.95 -2.51 6.32
N GLN A 33 -7.40 -3.41 5.43
CA GLN A 33 -7.63 -4.81 5.75
C GLN A 33 -6.34 -5.54 6.12
N LEU A 34 -5.24 -5.27 5.42
CA LEU A 34 -3.93 -5.81 5.80
C LEU A 34 -3.57 -5.41 7.22
N GLY A 35 -3.76 -4.16 7.63
CA GLY A 35 -3.47 -3.71 9.00
C GLY A 35 -4.23 -4.44 10.11
N LEU A 36 -5.30 -5.18 9.78
CA LEU A 36 -6.02 -6.05 10.73
C LEU A 36 -5.30 -7.39 10.96
N LEU A 37 -4.37 -7.77 10.09
CA LEU A 37 -3.56 -8.97 10.24
C LEU A 37 -2.43 -8.74 11.26
N PRO A 38 -2.11 -9.72 12.12
CA PRO A 38 -1.10 -9.59 13.16
C PRO A 38 0.27 -9.11 12.64
N GLU A 39 0.69 -9.62 11.48
CA GLU A 39 2.00 -9.35 10.87
C GLU A 39 2.10 -7.92 10.33
N PHE A 40 0.96 -7.29 10.07
CA PHE A 40 0.83 -5.98 9.43
C PHE A 40 0.30 -4.90 10.39
N LYS A 41 0.04 -5.22 11.67
CA LYS A 41 -0.42 -4.24 12.68
C LYS A 41 0.47 -3.00 12.82
N SER A 42 1.76 -3.13 12.51
CA SER A 42 2.72 -2.03 12.58
C SER A 42 2.75 -1.16 11.32
N LEU A 43 2.04 -1.54 10.27
CA LEU A 43 1.99 -0.81 9.01
C LEU A 43 1.21 0.49 9.18
N ASP A 44 1.74 1.59 8.65
CA ASP A 44 1.00 2.85 8.59
C ASP A 44 0.03 2.84 7.40
N THR A 45 -1.13 2.23 7.61
CA THR A 45 -2.17 2.05 6.58
C THR A 45 -2.72 3.38 6.06
N ALA A 46 -2.66 4.45 6.87
CA ALA A 46 -3.09 5.78 6.48
C ALA A 46 -2.16 6.37 5.42
N LYS A 47 -0.83 6.24 5.59
CA LYS A 47 0.14 6.70 4.59
C LYS A 47 -0.02 5.96 3.26
N PHE A 48 -0.19 4.63 3.29
CA PHE A 48 -0.45 3.86 2.07
C PHE A 48 -1.76 4.28 1.39
N THR A 49 -2.83 4.53 2.15
CA THR A 49 -4.11 5.03 1.61
C THR A 49 -3.93 6.36 0.87
N VAL A 50 -3.14 7.29 1.41
CA VAL A 50 -2.82 8.57 0.75
C VAL A 50 -2.11 8.34 -0.57
N TRP A 51 -1.16 7.42 -0.62
CA TRP A 51 -0.41 7.12 -1.84
C TRP A 51 -1.24 6.40 -2.90
N VAL A 52 -2.13 5.48 -2.51
CA VAL A 52 -3.09 4.86 -3.44
C VAL A 52 -3.99 5.94 -4.07
N LYS A 53 -4.48 6.90 -3.26
CA LYS A 53 -5.22 8.05 -3.80
C LYS A 53 -4.36 8.90 -4.73
N LEU A 54 -3.09 9.14 -4.38
CA LEU A 54 -2.18 9.88 -5.26
C LEU A 54 -2.02 9.16 -6.60
N ARG A 55 -1.82 7.84 -6.61
CA ARG A 55 -1.77 7.03 -7.85
C ARG A 55 -3.03 7.23 -8.71
N ASN A 56 -4.22 7.26 -8.11
CA ASN A 56 -5.47 7.49 -8.83
C ASN A 56 -5.60 8.92 -9.38
N ILE A 57 -5.10 9.91 -8.65
CA ILE A 57 -5.11 11.34 -9.05
C ILE A 57 -4.10 11.61 -10.16
N LEU A 58 -2.96 10.90 -10.19
CA LEU A 58 -1.97 11.02 -11.26
C LEU A 58 -2.58 10.74 -12.64
N ALA A 59 -3.60 9.87 -12.71
CA ALA A 59 -4.31 9.57 -13.96
C ALA A 59 -5.26 10.68 -14.44
N HIS A 60 -5.68 11.63 -13.58
CA HIS A 60 -6.84 12.49 -13.91
C HIS A 60 -6.77 13.99 -13.53
N GLU A 61 -5.83 14.51 -12.72
CA GLU A 61 -5.84 15.95 -12.29
C GLU A 61 -4.68 16.84 -12.85
N TYR A 62 -4.61 18.13 -12.48
CA TYR A 62 -3.62 19.14 -12.95
C TYR A 62 -2.17 18.88 -12.49
N LEU A 63 -1.17 19.26 -13.30
CA LEU A 63 0.25 18.90 -13.16
C LEU A 63 0.96 19.43 -11.89
N ASP A 64 0.68 20.65 -11.43
CA ASP A 64 1.50 21.29 -10.38
C ASP A 64 1.27 20.71 -8.98
N LEU A 65 0.01 20.42 -8.64
CA LEU A 65 -0.35 19.77 -7.38
C LEU A 65 0.24 18.34 -7.31
N LYS A 66 0.45 17.70 -8.47
CA LYS A 66 1.06 16.37 -8.54
C LYS A 66 2.53 16.40 -8.16
N TRP A 67 3.28 17.42 -8.59
CA TRP A 67 4.74 17.43 -8.41
C TRP A 67 5.16 17.47 -6.94
N ALA A 68 4.54 18.33 -6.12
CA ALA A 68 4.83 18.42 -4.69
C ALA A 68 4.56 17.08 -3.97
N ARG A 69 3.43 16.42 -4.31
CA ARG A 69 3.04 15.15 -3.71
C ARG A 69 3.91 13.98 -4.19
N ILE A 70 4.31 13.96 -5.46
CA ILE A 70 5.26 12.97 -6.01
C ILE A 70 6.63 13.13 -5.33
N ASN A 71 7.11 14.35 -5.16
CA ASN A 71 8.37 14.62 -4.46
C ASN A 71 8.32 14.16 -3.01
N ALA A 72 7.21 14.41 -2.31
CA ALA A 72 6.99 13.92 -0.96
C ALA A 72 6.99 12.37 -0.92
N PHE A 73 6.31 11.72 -1.88
CA PHE A 73 6.38 10.26 -2.01
C PHE A 73 7.83 9.79 -2.21
N ALA A 74 8.56 10.35 -3.16
CA ALA A 74 9.92 9.92 -3.48
C ALA A 74 10.90 10.05 -2.30
N LYS A 75 10.71 11.08 -1.46
CA LYS A 75 11.53 11.30 -0.26
C LYS A 75 11.13 10.37 0.90
N ASP A 76 9.84 10.19 1.11
CA ASP A 76 9.34 9.55 2.33
C ASP A 76 9.10 8.05 2.17
N SER A 77 8.90 7.54 0.94
CA SER A 77 8.25 6.23 0.76
C SER A 77 9.09 5.03 1.19
N HIS A 78 10.41 5.15 1.07
CA HIS A 78 11.34 4.03 1.25
C HIS A 78 11.16 3.27 2.58
N PRO A 79 11.20 3.91 3.77
CA PRO A 79 11.02 3.21 5.04
C PRO A 79 9.66 2.51 5.18
N TYR A 80 8.60 3.04 4.57
CA TYR A 80 7.27 2.43 4.64
C TYR A 80 7.21 1.15 3.80
N PHE A 81 7.81 1.15 2.61
CA PHE A 81 7.87 -0.06 1.78
C PHE A 81 8.81 -1.11 2.37
N LEU A 82 9.91 -0.72 3.03
CA LEU A 82 10.74 -1.67 3.79
C LEU A 82 9.92 -2.36 4.89
N LYS A 83 9.14 -1.60 5.65
CA LYS A 83 8.27 -2.14 6.69
C LYS A 83 7.20 -3.08 6.13
N PHE A 84 6.61 -2.71 4.99
CA PHE A 84 5.68 -3.59 4.26
C PHE A 84 6.34 -4.92 3.88
N LEU A 85 7.55 -4.88 3.31
CA LEU A 85 8.31 -6.08 2.93
C LEU A 85 8.66 -6.95 4.14
N GLU A 86 9.03 -6.34 5.26
CA GLU A 86 9.28 -7.07 6.51
C GLU A 86 8.01 -7.77 7.02
N SER A 87 6.87 -7.09 7.00
CA SER A 87 5.57 -7.70 7.35
C SER A 87 5.20 -8.84 6.39
N ALA A 88 5.42 -8.68 5.08
CA ALA A 88 5.17 -9.73 4.10
C ALA A 88 6.10 -10.95 4.30
N LYS A 89 7.37 -10.73 4.63
CA LYS A 89 8.30 -11.83 4.97
C LYS A 89 7.88 -12.57 6.24
N LYS A 90 7.45 -11.84 7.28
CA LYS A 90 6.92 -12.44 8.52
C LYS A 90 5.68 -13.29 8.23
N PHE A 91 4.79 -12.78 7.38
CA PHE A 91 3.61 -13.52 6.92
C PHE A 91 4.00 -14.84 6.24
N LEU A 92 4.95 -14.82 5.30
CA LEU A 92 5.42 -16.02 4.60
C LEU A 92 6.08 -17.04 5.55
N ALA A 93 6.81 -16.57 6.57
CA ALA A 93 7.43 -17.44 7.56
C ALA A 93 6.43 -18.05 8.56
N SER A 94 5.23 -17.47 8.66
CA SER A 94 4.16 -17.91 9.55
C SER A 94 3.09 -18.80 8.88
N THR A 95 3.25 -19.05 7.58
CA THR A 95 2.36 -19.87 6.75
C THR A 95 2.97 -21.24 6.55
#